data_AF-A0A0H2TNA0-F1
#
_entry.id   AF-A0A0H2TNA0-F1
#
_cell.length_a   1.000
_cell.length_b   1.000
_cell.length_c   1.000
_cell.angle_alpha   90.00
_cell.angle_beta   90.00
_cell.angle_gamma   90.00
#
_symmetry.space_group_name_H-M   'P 1'
#
loop_
_entity.id
_entity.type
_entity.pdbx_description
1 polymer ?
#
loop_
_entity_poly.entity_id
_entity_poly.type
_entity_poly.pdbx_seq_one_letter_code
_entity_poly.pdbx_strand_id
1 'polypeptide(L)'
;GSDSSCQVSFGIDRNDGTPPTPCSYTQMGGSKAGVPETSPKQCGKYTVSSGWSGQFGPGHGFTTLSVIDKAQKLIVWPAYTDVQLANMQTVKPDQSYPQHSLP
;
A
#
# COMPACT_ATOMS: atom_id res chain seq x y z
N GLY A 1 -0.37 22.77 -12.53
CA GLY A 1 0.18 21.41 -12.65
C GLY A 1 1.17 21.25 -11.54
N SER A 2 0.92 20.35 -10.61
CA SER A 2 1.85 20.05 -9.52
C SER A 2 2.00 18.55 -9.46
N ASP A 3 3.07 18.07 -10.10
CA ASP A 3 3.64 16.74 -9.92
C ASP A 3 4.08 16.59 -8.46
N SER A 4 3.13 16.42 -7.55
CA SER A 4 3.44 16.04 -6.17
C SER A 4 3.92 14.60 -6.24
N SER A 5 5.19 14.36 -5.94
CA SER A 5 5.63 13.05 -5.52
C SER A 5 5.31 12.90 -4.04
N CYS A 6 4.75 11.77 -3.65
CA CYS A 6 4.55 11.41 -2.25
C CYS A 6 5.47 10.24 -1.92
N GLN A 7 6.25 10.39 -0.86
CA GLN A 7 7.07 9.30 -0.34
C GLN A 7 6.19 8.43 0.56
N VAL A 8 6.06 7.16 0.19
CA VAL A 8 5.32 6.16 0.96
C VAL A 8 6.34 5.28 1.66
N SER A 9 6.16 5.05 2.97
CA SER A 9 6.97 4.12 3.74
C SER A 9 6.10 3.32 4.72
N PHE A 10 6.35 2.02 4.81
CA PHE A 10 5.69 1.11 5.74
C PHE A 10 6.53 -0.15 6.00
N GLY A 11 6.20 -0.88 7.06
CA GLY A 11 6.77 -2.20 7.35
C GLY A 11 5.76 -3.30 7.01
N ILE A 12 6.23 -4.38 6.39
CA ILE A 12 5.45 -5.61 6.18
C ILE A 12 5.78 -6.56 7.32
N ASP A 13 4.89 -6.66 8.30
CA ASP A 13 4.97 -7.58 9.42
C ASP A 13 4.06 -8.79 9.16
N ARG A 14 4.61 -10.00 9.30
CA ARG A 14 3.88 -11.26 9.17
C ARG A 14 3.26 -11.72 10.47
N ASN A 15 3.57 -11.06 11.58
CA ASN A 15 3.20 -11.45 12.93
C ASN A 15 3.62 -12.89 13.27
N ASP A 16 4.77 -13.34 12.72
CA ASP A 16 5.36 -14.67 12.93
C ASP A 16 6.65 -14.61 13.78
N GLY A 17 6.94 -13.44 14.37
CA GLY A 17 8.15 -13.18 15.14
C GLY A 17 9.37 -12.76 14.30
N THR A 18 9.26 -12.72 12.97
CA THR A 18 10.32 -12.16 12.12
C THR A 18 10.30 -10.63 12.11
N PRO A 19 11.46 -9.96 11.98
CA PRO A 19 11.49 -8.50 11.87
C PRO A 19 10.67 -8.00 10.66
N PRO A 20 9.87 -6.92 10.82
CA PRO A 20 9.12 -6.34 9.71
C PRO A 20 10.03 -5.98 8.54
N THR A 21 9.61 -6.32 7.33
CA THR A 21 10.35 -5.97 6.11
C THR A 21 10.05 -4.51 5.74
N PRO A 22 11.03 -3.60 5.77
CA PRO A 22 10.79 -2.20 5.40
C PRO A 22 10.53 -2.09 3.89
N CYS A 23 9.55 -1.25 3.55
CA CYS A 23 9.17 -0.95 2.18
C CYS A 23 9.02 0.55 2.03
N SER A 24 9.71 1.14 1.05
CA SER A 24 9.60 2.56 0.75
C SER A 24 9.66 2.79 -0.75
N TYR A 25 8.76 3.62 -1.27
CA TYR A 25 8.77 3.99 -2.67
C TYR A 25 8.21 5.40 -2.86
N THR A 26 8.60 6.01 -3.98
CA THR A 26 8.08 7.31 -4.40
C THR A 26 6.89 7.07 -5.32
N GLN A 27 5.71 7.46 -4.87
CA GLN A 27 4.50 7.49 -5.68
C GLN A 27 4.46 8.82 -6.43
N MET A 28 4.41 8.78 -7.76
CA MET A 28 4.25 9.97 -8.59
C MET A 28 2.75 10.27 -8.78
N GLY A 29 2.26 11.39 -8.24
CA GLY A 29 0.85 11.75 -8.36
C GLY A 29 0.40 12.90 -7.45
N GLY A 30 -0.08 13.98 -8.08
CA GLY A 30 -0.42 15.26 -7.46
C GLY A 30 -1.42 15.22 -6.30
N SER A 31 -1.00 15.73 -5.14
CA SER A 31 -1.77 16.37 -4.03
C SER A 31 -2.91 15.58 -3.38
N LYS A 32 -3.30 14.44 -3.92
CA LYS A 32 -4.38 13.58 -3.47
C LYS A 32 -3.96 12.16 -3.84
N ALA A 33 -4.41 11.18 -3.06
CA ALA A 33 -4.09 9.77 -3.16
C ALA A 33 -4.46 9.10 -4.52
N GLY A 34 -4.67 9.86 -5.59
CA GLY A 34 -5.40 9.51 -6.80
C GLY A 34 -4.63 8.94 -7.97
N VAL A 35 -3.35 8.56 -7.83
CA VAL A 35 -2.60 7.98 -8.96
C VAL A 35 -2.22 6.53 -8.67
N PRO A 36 -2.72 5.54 -9.42
CA PRO A 36 -2.28 4.16 -9.31
C PRO A 36 -0.79 4.08 -9.63
N GLU A 37 -0.01 3.39 -8.79
CA GLU A 37 1.37 3.10 -9.14
C GLU A 37 1.37 2.01 -10.20
N THR A 38 1.79 2.38 -11.42
CA THR A 38 1.73 1.50 -12.60
C THR A 38 2.77 0.38 -12.58
N SER A 39 3.73 0.41 -11.65
CA SER A 39 4.87 -0.51 -11.63
C SER A 39 5.03 -1.17 -10.26
N PRO A 40 4.99 -2.52 -10.18
CA PRO A 40 5.25 -3.24 -8.95
C PRO A 40 6.64 -2.91 -8.39
N LYS A 41 6.72 -2.69 -7.08
CA LYS A 41 7.94 -2.45 -6.30
C LYS A 41 8.37 -3.71 -5.59
N GLN A 42 9.69 -3.92 -5.52
CA GLN A 42 10.26 -4.96 -4.67
C GLN A 42 10.58 -4.40 -3.31
N CYS A 43 10.06 -5.05 -2.27
CA CYS A 43 10.33 -4.76 -0.87
C CYS A 43 10.79 -6.06 -0.20
N GLY A 44 12.10 -6.29 -0.23
CA GLY A 44 12.68 -7.58 0.16
C GLY A 44 12.13 -8.72 -0.69
N LYS A 45 11.53 -9.72 -0.05
CA LYS A 45 10.88 -10.85 -0.74
C LYS A 45 9.49 -10.55 -1.30
N TYR A 46 8.92 -9.39 -0.95
CA TYR A 46 7.57 -9.04 -1.35
C TYR A 46 7.56 -8.21 -2.64
N THR A 47 6.57 -8.49 -3.49
CA THR A 47 6.21 -7.62 -4.60
C THR A 47 4.99 -6.81 -4.19
N VAL A 48 5.11 -5.49 -4.17
CA VAL A 48 4.04 -4.56 -3.80
C VAL A 48 3.58 -3.81 -5.05
N SER A 49 2.28 -3.73 -5.28
CA SER A 49 1.71 -2.76 -6.23
C SER A 49 0.60 -1.97 -5.54
N SER A 50 0.27 -0.79 -6.04
CA SER A 50 -0.80 0.03 -5.48
C SER A 50 -1.78 0.52 -6.56
N GLY A 51 -3.05 0.56 -6.21
CA GLY A 51 -4.10 1.12 -7.06
C GLY A 51 -5.02 2.01 -6.22
N TRP A 52 -5.42 3.14 -6.79
CA TRP A 52 -6.40 4.02 -6.18
C TRP A 52 -7.74 3.93 -6.89
N SER A 53 -8.82 4.01 -6.12
CA SER A 53 -10.19 4.13 -6.64
C SER A 53 -10.94 5.25 -5.93
N GLY A 54 -11.50 6.16 -6.73
CA GLY A 54 -12.44 7.20 -6.30
C GLY A 54 -13.91 6.85 -6.56
N GLN A 55 -14.23 5.57 -6.80
CA GLN A 55 -15.57 5.15 -7.27
C GLN A 55 -16.72 5.53 -6.32
N PHE A 56 -16.43 5.83 -5.05
CA PHE A 56 -17.41 6.18 -4.02
C PHE A 56 -17.65 7.69 -3.88
N GLY A 57 -17.11 8.50 -4.78
CA GLY A 57 -17.33 9.95 -4.83
C GLY A 57 -16.26 10.78 -4.10
N PRO A 58 -16.35 12.11 -4.19
CA PRO A 58 -15.33 13.01 -3.66
C PRO A 58 -15.08 12.82 -2.16
N GLY A 59 -13.83 12.66 -1.75
CA GLY A 59 -13.45 12.46 -0.34
C GLY A 59 -13.61 11.03 0.18
N HIS A 60 -14.14 10.12 -0.64
CA HIS A 60 -14.30 8.70 -0.34
C HIS A 60 -13.38 7.81 -1.21
N GLY A 61 -12.23 8.37 -1.62
CA GLY A 61 -11.20 7.60 -2.30
C GLY A 61 -10.53 6.59 -1.35
N PHE A 62 -9.99 5.52 -1.93
CA PHE A 62 -9.18 4.56 -1.21
C PHE A 62 -8.06 4.02 -2.10
N THR A 63 -6.93 3.75 -1.46
CA THR A 63 -5.76 3.09 -2.03
C THR A 63 -5.72 1.66 -1.55
N THR A 64 -5.73 0.71 -2.49
CA THR A 64 -5.48 -0.69 -2.22
C THR A 64 -4.05 -1.06 -2.62
N LEU A 65 -3.32 -1.70 -1.72
CA LEU A 65 -2.04 -2.33 -2.00
C LEU A 65 -2.28 -3.80 -2.35
N SER A 66 -1.40 -4.36 -3.16
CA SER A 66 -1.30 -5.81 -3.39
C SER A 66 0.10 -6.23 -2.98
N VAL A 67 0.21 -6.97 -1.88
CA VAL A 67 1.47 -7.44 -1.32
C VAL A 67 1.59 -8.93 -1.57
N ILE A 68 2.55 -9.34 -2.39
CA ILE A 68 2.73 -10.72 -2.85
C ILE A 68 4.02 -11.30 -2.31
N ASP A 69 3.94 -12.43 -1.60
CA ASP A 69 5.07 -13.32 -1.35
C ASP A 69 5.04 -14.45 -2.40
N LYS A 70 5.86 -14.30 -3.44
CA LYS A 70 5.92 -15.28 -4.54
C LYS A 70 6.49 -16.63 -4.10
N ALA A 71 7.40 -16.63 -3.13
CA ALA A 71 8.03 -17.86 -2.65
C ALA A 71 7.03 -18.73 -1.89
N GLN A 72 6.11 -18.10 -1.14
CA GLN A 72 5.07 -18.79 -0.39
C GLN A 72 3.73 -18.86 -1.13
N LYS A 73 3.63 -18.29 -2.33
CA LYS A 73 2.38 -18.13 -3.09
C LYS A 73 1.28 -17.47 -2.24
N LEU A 74 1.62 -16.39 -1.55
CA LEU A 74 0.67 -15.63 -0.73
C LEU A 74 0.45 -14.23 -1.29
N ILE A 75 -0.76 -13.73 -1.11
CA ILE A 75 -1.14 -12.35 -1.45
C ILE A 75 -2.02 -11.75 -0.35
N VAL A 76 -1.81 -10.48 -0.07
CA VAL A 76 -2.60 -9.68 0.86
C VAL A 76 -3.04 -8.41 0.13
N TRP A 77 -4.27 -7.95 0.37
CA TRP A 77 -4.79 -6.70 -0.19
C TRP A 77 -5.13 -5.66 0.89
N PRO A 78 -4.12 -4.98 1.46
CA PRO A 78 -4.37 -3.85 2.36
C PRO A 78 -5.13 -2.74 1.64
N ALA A 79 -6.14 -2.14 2.27
CA ALA A 79 -6.90 -1.04 1.68
C ALA A 79 -7.04 0.10 2.69
N TYR A 80 -6.65 1.30 2.26
CA TYR A 80 -6.64 2.50 3.09
C TYR A 80 -7.44 3.60 2.43
N THR A 81 -8.36 4.21 3.16
CA THR A 81 -9.08 5.39 2.69
C THR A 81 -8.15 6.61 2.60
N ASP A 82 -8.50 7.57 1.74
CA ASP A 82 -7.78 8.84 1.63
C ASP A 82 -7.70 9.54 3.01
N VAL A 83 -8.72 9.38 3.85
CA VAL A 83 -8.76 9.92 5.21
C VAL A 83 -7.73 9.25 6.13
N GLN A 84 -7.52 7.94 6.00
CA GLN A 84 -6.51 7.21 6.77
C GLN A 84 -5.08 7.58 6.35
N LEU A 85 -4.89 7.93 5.07
CA LEU A 85 -3.60 8.38 4.54
C LEU A 85 -3.42 9.90 4.65
N ALA A 86 -4.47 10.64 5.02
CA ALA A 86 -4.42 12.08 5.15
C ALA A 86 -3.40 12.48 6.23
N ASN A 87 -2.67 13.56 5.98
CA ASN A 87 -1.66 14.14 6.87
C ASN A 87 -0.41 13.29 7.10
N MET A 88 -0.13 12.28 6.27
CA MET A 88 1.06 11.41 6.41
C MET A 88 1.18 10.79 7.80
N GLN A 89 0.07 10.64 8.53
CA GLN A 89 0.09 10.05 9.85
C GLN A 89 0.18 8.54 9.71
N THR A 90 1.01 7.92 10.56
CA THR A 90 1.04 6.47 10.71
C THR A 90 -0.37 5.98 10.99
N VAL A 91 -0.85 5.08 10.14
CA VAL A 91 -2.15 4.45 10.33
C VAL A 91 -2.09 3.65 11.63
N LYS A 92 -2.80 4.14 12.66
CA LYS A 92 -2.91 3.46 13.96
C LYS A 92 -4.37 3.12 14.26
N PRO A 93 -4.67 1.90 14.75
CA PRO A 93 -3.73 0.79 14.97
C PRO A 93 -3.15 0.24 13.65
N ASP A 94 -2.01 -0.44 13.74
CA ASP A 94 -1.46 -1.18 12.60
C ASP A 94 -2.53 -2.15 12.08
N GLN A 95 -2.87 -1.99 10.80
CA GLN A 95 -3.96 -2.77 10.21
C GLN A 95 -3.44 -4.14 9.78
N SER A 96 -4.13 -5.18 10.23
CA SER A 96 -3.90 -6.57 9.84
C SER A 96 -4.92 -7.00 8.81
N TYR A 97 -4.47 -7.67 7.75
CA TYR A 97 -5.32 -8.12 6.65
C TYR A 97 -5.13 -9.61 6.42
N PRO A 98 -6.21 -10.36 6.10
CA PRO A 98 -6.11 -11.78 5.83
C PRO A 98 -5.28 -12.03 4.57
N GLN A 99 -4.38 -13.01 4.66
CA GLN A 99 -3.64 -13.54 3.52
C GLN A 99 -4.48 -14.53 2.72
N HIS A 100 -4.21 -14.58 1.42
CA HIS A 100 -4.84 -15.49 0.48
C HIS A 100 -3.76 -16.26 -0.26
N SER A 101 -4.06 -17.51 -0.63
CA SER A 101 -3.17 -18.31 -1.45
C SER A 101 -3.35 -17.95 -2.93
N LEU A 102 -2.24 -17.77 -3.62
CA LEU A 102 -2.21 -17.69 -5.08
C LEU A 102 -2.31 -19.11 -5.68
N PRO A 103 -2.90 -19.25 -6.88
CA PRO A 103 -2.94 -20.52 -7.61
C PRO A 103 -1.56 -21.18 -7.81
#